data_AF-A0A821M9J5-F1
#
_entry.id   AF-A0A821M9J5-F1
#
_cell.length_a   1.000
_cell.length_b   1.000
_cell.length_c   1.000
_cell.angle_alpha   90.00
_cell.angle_beta   90.00
_cell.angle_gamma   90.00
#
_symmetry.space_group_name_H-M   'P 1'
#
loop_
_entity.id
_entity.type
_entity.pdbx_description
1 polymer ?
#
loop_
_entity_poly.entity_id
_entity_poly.type
_entity_poly.pdbx_seq_one_letter_code
_entity_poly.pdbx_strand_id
1 'polypeptide(L)'
;TQSNRHRRQQSVQPPSRITIRFNESYIGSISEIKYCREQTSKDHLEQTFQFPMKYESFLRERLHINEKGLLSVLRPFDYEYFQTVTFQFHCLILEQQNGGMNLTRVNKTEDIQLIIDDINDEPPRWIMDEPYQYGTYFGYVEKSARPETSVFRFKAFDPDTTSKLTYEIVQGDKNLFHLSSDGTLTTHSNQQLLSPTYNLTVRAIDLNSQVLSMSRSNEAH
;
A
#
# COMPACT_ATOMS: atom_id res chain seq x y z
N THR A 1 30.44 56.76 -17.05
CA THR A 1 30.80 55.43 -17.59
C THR A 1 30.38 54.36 -16.60
N GLN A 2 29.13 53.89 -16.69
CA GLN A 2 28.63 52.79 -15.86
C GLN A 2 28.83 51.46 -16.60
N SER A 3 29.59 50.55 -15.99
CA SER A 3 29.82 49.19 -16.50
C SER A 3 28.76 48.26 -15.92
N ASN A 4 27.80 47.87 -16.76
CA ASN A 4 26.79 46.85 -16.45
C ASN A 4 27.43 45.46 -16.52
N ARG A 5 27.68 44.83 -15.37
CA ARG A 5 27.92 43.38 -15.29
C ARG A 5 26.60 42.64 -15.23
N HIS A 6 26.17 42.08 -16.36
CA HIS A 6 25.11 41.08 -16.39
C HIS A 6 25.58 39.80 -15.70
N ARG A 7 25.07 39.57 -14.48
CA ARG A 7 25.14 38.28 -13.79
C ARG A 7 24.18 37.34 -14.52
N ARG A 8 24.71 36.43 -15.36
CA ARG A 8 23.96 35.29 -15.91
C ARG A 8 23.31 34.56 -14.73
N GLN A 9 21.99 34.67 -14.59
CA GLN A 9 21.22 33.73 -13.79
C GLN A 9 21.35 32.37 -14.48
N GLN A 10 22.11 31.46 -13.89
CA GLN A 10 22.04 30.05 -14.26
C GLN A 10 20.62 29.61 -13.94
N SER A 11 19.82 29.33 -14.96
CA SER A 11 18.56 28.60 -14.81
C SER A 11 18.89 27.28 -14.16
N VAL A 12 18.59 27.14 -12.87
CA VAL A 12 18.67 25.85 -12.18
C VAL A 12 17.61 24.99 -12.86
N GLN A 13 18.04 24.08 -13.75
CA GLN A 13 17.12 23.07 -14.26
C GLN A 13 16.57 22.30 -13.06
N PRO A 14 15.26 22.03 -13.01
CA PRO A 14 14.71 21.20 -11.95
C PRO A 14 15.44 19.85 -11.97
N PRO A 15 15.69 19.23 -10.80
CA PRO A 15 16.29 17.91 -10.77
C PRO A 15 15.45 16.96 -11.64
N SER A 16 16.11 16.14 -12.44
CA SER A 16 15.37 15.08 -13.13
C SER A 16 14.73 14.16 -12.09
N ARG A 17 13.55 13.66 -12.43
CA ARG A 17 12.78 12.78 -11.57
C ARG A 17 12.77 11.38 -12.16
N ILE A 18 13.20 10.41 -11.37
CA ILE A 18 13.13 9.00 -11.70
C ILE A 18 11.98 8.41 -10.88
N THR A 19 10.94 7.92 -11.56
CA THR A 19 9.84 7.22 -10.90
C THR A 19 10.04 5.72 -11.06
N ILE A 20 10.05 5.00 -9.93
CA ILE A 20 10.21 3.55 -9.85
C ILE A 20 8.95 2.99 -9.20
N ARG A 21 8.34 2.00 -9.86
CA ARG A 21 7.17 1.26 -9.37
C ARG A 21 7.55 -0.18 -9.08
N PHE A 22 7.07 -0.71 -7.96
CA PHE A 22 7.23 -2.13 -7.63
C PHE A 22 6.12 -2.57 -6.66
N ASN A 23 5.78 -3.85 -6.72
CA ASN A 23 4.80 -4.49 -5.85
C ASN A 23 5.29 -4.51 -4.39
N GLU A 24 4.42 -4.27 -3.42
CA GLU A 24 4.79 -4.21 -1.99
C GLU A 24 5.52 -5.45 -1.47
N SER A 25 5.15 -6.63 -1.97
CA SER A 25 5.79 -7.90 -1.59
C SER A 25 7.14 -8.15 -2.26
N TYR A 26 7.55 -7.29 -3.19
CA TYR A 26 8.75 -7.49 -4.00
C TYR A 26 10.04 -7.38 -3.18
N ILE A 27 10.94 -8.34 -3.41
CA ILE A 27 12.30 -8.36 -2.86
C ILE A 27 13.26 -8.62 -4.03
N GLY A 28 14.30 -7.81 -4.15
CA GLY A 28 15.26 -7.90 -5.24
C GLY A 28 15.60 -6.54 -5.84
N SER A 29 16.27 -6.55 -6.99
CA SER A 29 16.72 -5.33 -7.66
C SER A 29 15.63 -4.72 -8.53
N ILE A 30 15.30 -3.45 -8.29
CA ILE A 30 14.18 -2.74 -8.95
C ILE A 30 14.62 -1.73 -10.02
N SER A 31 15.83 -1.19 -9.94
CA SER A 31 16.32 -0.21 -10.93
C SER A 31 17.82 0.03 -10.82
N GLU A 32 18.41 0.60 -11.86
CA GLU A 32 19.78 1.09 -11.88
C GLU A 32 19.79 2.64 -11.92
N ILE A 33 20.42 3.25 -10.93
CA ILE A 33 20.58 4.70 -10.83
C ILE A 33 21.76 5.13 -11.70
N LYS A 34 21.46 5.62 -12.91
CA LYS A 34 22.41 5.92 -14.01
C LYS A 34 23.67 6.72 -13.66
N TYR A 35 23.64 7.49 -12.59
CA TYR A 35 24.77 8.35 -12.19
C TYR A 35 25.68 7.70 -11.16
N CYS A 36 25.31 6.52 -10.65
CA CYS A 36 26.15 5.78 -9.75
C CYS A 36 27.21 5.00 -10.53
N ARG A 37 28.45 5.06 -10.08
CA ARG A 37 29.56 4.30 -10.64
C ARG A 37 30.67 4.16 -9.62
N GLU A 38 31.61 3.27 -9.91
CA GLU A 38 32.83 3.15 -9.12
C GLU A 38 33.75 4.37 -9.34
N GLN A 39 34.42 4.81 -8.27
CA GLN A 39 35.46 5.83 -8.35
C GLN A 39 36.65 5.28 -9.13
N THR A 40 37.27 6.11 -9.97
CA THR A 40 38.47 5.77 -10.73
C THR A 40 39.70 6.40 -10.09
N SER A 41 40.89 6.02 -10.56
CA SER A 41 42.13 6.68 -10.13
C SER A 41 42.28 8.13 -10.60
N LYS A 42 41.41 8.60 -11.51
CA LYS A 42 41.49 9.93 -12.15
C LYS A 42 40.47 10.94 -11.61
N ASP A 43 39.63 10.52 -10.67
CA ASP A 43 38.59 11.35 -10.08
C ASP A 43 38.37 11.07 -8.59
N HIS A 44 37.68 12.00 -7.95
CA HIS A 44 37.06 11.79 -6.66
C HIS A 44 35.54 11.82 -6.83
N LEU A 45 34.86 10.78 -6.34
CA LEU A 45 33.42 10.59 -6.47
C LEU A 45 32.81 10.41 -5.08
N GLU A 46 31.83 11.26 -4.76
CA GLU A 46 31.01 11.15 -3.55
C GLU A 46 29.55 11.00 -3.95
N GLN A 47 28.89 9.98 -3.41
CA GLN A 47 27.50 9.64 -3.69
C GLN A 47 26.73 9.56 -2.38
N THR A 48 25.68 10.37 -2.25
CA THR A 48 24.86 10.39 -1.04
C THR A 48 23.38 10.23 -1.39
N PHE A 49 22.71 9.37 -0.62
CA PHE A 49 21.26 9.18 -0.67
C PHE A 49 20.67 9.83 0.57
N GLN A 50 19.80 10.81 0.36
CA GLN A 50 19.17 11.57 1.42
C GLN A 50 17.71 11.14 1.52
N PHE A 51 17.44 10.20 2.42
CA PHE A 51 16.08 9.82 2.77
C PHE A 51 15.40 10.91 3.61
N PRO A 52 14.08 11.09 3.49
CA PRO A 52 13.33 11.95 4.39
C PRO A 52 13.50 11.49 5.85
N MET A 53 13.86 12.42 6.75
CA MET A 53 14.13 12.10 8.17
C MET A 53 12.99 11.30 8.84
N LYS A 54 11.74 11.59 8.48
CA LYS A 54 10.55 10.88 9.00
C LYS A 54 10.61 9.36 8.75
N TYR A 55 11.20 8.92 7.65
CA TYR A 55 11.20 7.54 7.19
C TYR A 55 12.61 6.96 7.06
N GLU A 56 13.64 7.65 7.56
CA GLU A 56 15.04 7.30 7.29
C GLU A 56 15.38 5.89 7.78
N SER A 57 15.09 5.56 9.04
CA SER A 57 15.36 4.20 9.57
C SER A 57 14.59 3.14 8.78
N PHE A 58 13.30 3.40 8.55
CA PHE A 58 12.41 2.48 7.82
C PHE A 58 12.94 2.19 6.40
N LEU A 59 13.42 3.21 5.69
CA LEU A 59 13.97 3.06 4.34
C LEU A 59 15.35 2.43 4.33
N ARG A 60 16.23 2.75 5.31
CA ARG A 60 17.56 2.13 5.43
C ARG A 60 17.51 0.63 5.68
N GLU A 61 16.46 0.14 6.34
CA GLU A 61 16.26 -1.29 6.58
C GLU A 61 15.71 -2.05 5.37
N ARG A 62 15.14 -1.34 4.39
CA ARG A 62 14.42 -1.92 3.24
C ARG A 62 15.11 -1.68 1.91
N LEU A 63 15.89 -0.62 1.78
CA LEU A 63 16.51 -0.24 0.52
C LEU A 63 18.02 -0.32 0.65
N HIS A 64 18.64 -0.90 -0.37
CA HIS A 64 20.08 -0.90 -0.55
C HIS A 64 20.42 -0.42 -1.96
N ILE A 65 21.42 0.45 -2.05
CA ILE A 65 21.95 0.89 -3.34
C ILE A 65 23.45 0.62 -3.29
N ASN A 66 23.92 -0.21 -4.23
CA ASN A 66 25.33 -0.54 -4.31
C ASN A 66 26.11 0.53 -5.11
N GLU A 67 27.43 0.38 -5.16
CA GLU A 67 28.35 1.31 -5.83
C GLU A 67 28.08 1.45 -7.35
N LYS A 68 27.45 0.43 -7.95
CA LYS A 68 27.06 0.44 -9.37
C LYS A 68 25.67 1.06 -9.60
N GLY A 69 25.00 1.52 -8.56
CA GLY A 69 23.67 2.13 -8.66
C GLY A 69 22.51 1.15 -8.67
N LEU A 70 22.75 -0.14 -8.44
CA LEU A 70 21.66 -1.11 -8.38
C LEU A 70 20.86 -0.91 -7.09
N LEU A 71 19.66 -0.34 -7.22
CA LEU A 71 18.70 -0.17 -6.15
C LEU A 71 17.96 -1.50 -5.94
N SER A 72 18.01 -2.01 -4.73
CA SER A 72 17.38 -3.26 -4.33
C SER A 72 16.51 -3.09 -3.09
N VAL A 73 15.38 -3.79 -3.09
CA VAL A 73 14.49 -3.96 -1.96
C VAL A 73 14.94 -5.20 -1.19
N LEU A 74 15.28 -5.03 0.08
CA LEU A 74 15.77 -6.07 0.99
C LEU A 74 14.66 -6.71 1.82
N ARG A 75 13.57 -5.97 2.04
CA ARG A 75 12.41 -6.38 2.84
C ARG A 75 11.17 -5.80 2.19
N PRO A 76 10.04 -6.50 2.26
CA PRO A 76 8.81 -6.04 1.64
C PRO A 76 8.35 -4.72 2.28
N PHE A 77 7.61 -3.99 1.46
CA PHE A 77 6.76 -2.91 1.90
C PHE A 77 5.38 -3.46 2.23
N ASP A 78 4.58 -2.60 2.83
CA ASP A 78 3.19 -2.81 3.20
C ASP A 78 2.50 -1.53 2.71
N TYR A 79 1.62 -1.65 1.73
CA TYR A 79 0.97 -0.57 1.03
C TYR A 79 0.01 0.19 1.96
N GLU A 80 -0.69 -0.53 2.84
CA GLU A 80 -1.56 0.01 3.88
C GLU A 80 -0.81 0.95 4.83
N TYR A 81 0.48 0.67 5.05
CA TYR A 81 1.36 1.51 5.84
C TYR A 81 2.13 2.56 5.02
N PHE A 82 2.57 2.23 3.80
CA PHE A 82 3.57 3.02 3.06
C PHE A 82 3.42 2.95 1.53
N GLN A 83 2.81 3.98 0.93
CA GLN A 83 2.43 3.98 -0.49
C GLN A 83 3.43 4.66 -1.43
N THR A 84 4.10 5.72 -0.98
CA THR A 84 5.07 6.45 -1.83
C THR A 84 6.07 7.23 -1.00
N VAL A 85 7.27 7.37 -1.55
CA VAL A 85 8.28 8.29 -1.02
C VAL A 85 9.08 8.91 -2.16
N THR A 86 9.51 10.15 -1.97
CA THR A 86 10.53 10.78 -2.80
C THR A 86 11.76 11.05 -1.95
N PHE A 87 12.94 10.71 -2.44
CA PHE A 87 14.22 10.98 -1.79
C PHE A 87 15.24 11.47 -2.81
N GLN A 88 16.29 12.14 -2.34
CA GLN A 88 17.28 12.76 -3.23
C GLN A 88 18.54 11.93 -3.33
N PHE A 89 19.05 11.81 -4.55
CA PHE A 89 20.39 11.33 -4.83
C PHE A 89 21.27 12.52 -5.20
N HIS A 90 22.38 12.69 -4.49
CA HIS A 90 23.39 13.68 -4.81
C HIS A 90 24.70 13.00 -5.19
N CYS A 91 25.26 13.42 -6.32
CA CYS A 91 26.55 12.98 -6.82
C CYS A 91 27.47 14.17 -7.00
N LEU A 92 28.64 14.11 -6.37
CA LEU A 92 29.74 15.05 -6.54
C LEU A 92 30.88 14.33 -7.25
N ILE A 93 31.32 14.86 -8.40
CA ILE A 93 32.45 14.35 -9.16
C ILE A 93 33.49 15.46 -9.27
N LEU A 94 34.73 15.17 -8.88
CA LEU A 94 35.90 16.01 -9.12
C LEU A 94 36.82 15.28 -10.09
N GLU A 95 36.84 15.70 -11.35
CA GLU A 95 37.61 15.02 -12.41
C GLU A 95 38.84 15.84 -12.83
N GLN A 96 39.98 15.16 -12.99
CA GLN A 96 41.21 15.78 -13.45
C GLN A 96 41.20 16.04 -14.97
N GLN A 97 41.28 17.30 -15.40
CA GLN A 97 41.46 17.58 -16.83
C GLN A 97 42.93 17.46 -17.24
N ASN A 98 43.16 16.69 -18.31
CA ASN A 98 44.44 16.58 -19.03
C ASN A 98 45.67 16.26 -18.14
N GLY A 99 45.49 15.53 -17.03
CA GLY A 99 46.58 15.19 -16.11
C GLY A 99 47.14 16.37 -15.31
N GLY A 100 46.51 17.55 -15.35
CA GLY A 100 46.91 18.74 -14.58
C GLY A 100 46.17 18.86 -13.23
N MET A 101 46.54 19.83 -12.38
CA MET A 101 45.89 20.05 -11.08
C MET A 101 44.48 20.69 -11.16
N ASN A 102 43.97 20.96 -12.35
CA ASN A 102 42.63 21.56 -12.54
C ASN A 102 41.55 20.49 -12.47
N LEU A 103 40.79 20.50 -11.37
CA LEU A 103 39.64 19.62 -11.15
C LEU A 103 38.35 20.28 -11.67
N THR A 104 37.60 19.58 -12.51
CA THR A 104 36.24 19.99 -12.88
C THR A 104 35.27 19.41 -11.87
N ARG A 105 34.44 20.28 -11.28
CA ARG A 105 33.38 19.87 -10.35
C ARG A 105 32.06 19.69 -11.09
N VAL A 106 31.51 18.48 -11.03
CA VAL A 106 30.17 18.16 -11.51
C VAL A 106 29.30 17.76 -10.33
N ASN A 107 28.23 18.52 -10.11
CA ASN A 107 27.19 18.18 -9.14
C ASN A 107 25.97 17.70 -9.89
N LYS A 108 25.42 16.54 -9.52
CA LYS A 108 24.14 16.05 -10.01
C LYS A 108 23.22 15.80 -8.84
N THR A 109 21.97 16.23 -8.99
CA THR A 109 20.90 15.96 -8.03
C THR A 109 19.73 15.37 -8.80
N GLU A 110 19.21 14.26 -8.31
CA GLU A 110 18.07 13.56 -8.89
C GLU A 110 17.05 13.26 -7.79
N ASP A 111 15.78 13.45 -8.12
CA ASP A 111 14.68 13.05 -7.24
C ASP A 111 14.23 11.65 -7.63
N ILE A 112 14.35 10.70 -6.70
CA ILE A 112 13.89 9.32 -6.88
C ILE A 112 12.55 9.20 -6.18
N GLN A 113 11.49 8.97 -6.96
CA GLN A 113 10.17 8.65 -6.45
C GLN A 113 9.96 7.14 -6.50
N LEU A 114 9.74 6.54 -5.33
CA LEU A 114 9.21 5.19 -5.21
C LEU A 114 7.70 5.26 -5.09
N ILE A 115 7.02 4.42 -5.85
CA ILE A 115 5.58 4.18 -5.74
C ILE A 115 5.42 2.69 -5.53
N ILE A 116 4.76 2.33 -4.43
CA ILE A 116 4.47 0.95 -4.07
C ILE A 116 3.13 0.62 -4.73
N ASP A 117 3.12 -0.44 -5.52
CA ASP A 117 1.89 -0.97 -6.10
C ASP A 117 1.29 -1.98 -5.11
N ASP A 118 0.05 -1.70 -4.74
CA ASP A 118 -0.81 -2.52 -3.89
C ASP A 118 -1.09 -3.90 -4.50
N ILE A 119 -1.10 -4.94 -3.68
CA ILE A 119 -1.67 -6.25 -3.98
C ILE A 119 -2.75 -6.61 -2.98
N ASN A 120 -3.67 -7.43 -3.44
CA ASN A 120 -4.80 -7.83 -2.63
C ASN A 120 -4.41 -8.90 -1.59
N ASP A 121 -3.76 -8.51 -0.50
CA ASP A 121 -3.19 -9.39 0.52
C ASP A 121 -3.81 -9.24 1.92
N GLU A 122 -4.71 -8.28 2.12
CA GLU A 122 -5.48 -8.15 3.36
C GLU A 122 -6.84 -8.87 3.26
N PRO A 123 -7.36 -9.40 4.39
CA PRO A 123 -8.70 -9.98 4.42
C PRO A 123 -9.76 -8.93 4.82
N PRO A 124 -11.03 -9.14 4.45
CA PRO A 124 -12.13 -8.35 4.97
C PRO A 124 -12.22 -8.44 6.51
N ARG A 125 -12.32 -7.28 7.15
CA ARG A 125 -12.58 -7.13 8.59
C ARG A 125 -13.94 -6.52 8.83
N TRP A 126 -14.65 -7.01 9.83
CA TRP A 126 -15.94 -6.43 10.20
C TRP A 126 -15.80 -5.02 10.78
N ILE A 127 -16.70 -4.11 10.41
CA ILE A 127 -16.84 -2.77 11.01
C ILE A 127 -18.05 -2.80 11.94
N MET A 128 -17.85 -2.38 13.19
CA MET A 128 -18.90 -2.32 14.21
C MET A 128 -18.84 -0.98 14.93
N ASP A 129 -20.02 -0.43 15.24
CA ASP A 129 -20.15 0.59 16.28
C ASP A 129 -20.06 -0.11 17.65
N GLU A 130 -19.36 0.46 18.62
CA GLU A 130 -19.39 -0.04 20.01
C GLU A 130 -20.86 -0.16 20.48
N PRO A 131 -21.29 -1.26 21.12
CA PRO A 131 -20.49 -2.18 21.95
C PRO A 131 -20.25 -3.58 21.35
N TYR A 132 -20.42 -3.79 20.04
CA TYR A 132 -20.26 -5.12 19.45
C TYR A 132 -18.77 -5.50 19.36
N GLN A 133 -18.27 -6.15 20.40
CA GLN A 133 -16.91 -6.71 20.44
C GLN A 133 -17.00 -8.22 20.20
N TYR A 134 -16.03 -8.79 19.49
CA TYR A 134 -15.84 -10.25 19.29
C TYR A 134 -16.79 -10.95 18.30
N GLY A 135 -17.21 -10.29 17.23
CA GLY A 135 -17.85 -10.97 16.08
C GLY A 135 -19.21 -11.59 16.38
N THR A 136 -19.88 -11.21 17.48
CA THR A 136 -21.26 -11.62 17.76
C THR A 136 -22.21 -10.45 17.49
N TYR A 137 -23.25 -10.69 16.70
CA TYR A 137 -24.21 -9.69 16.25
C TYR A 137 -25.62 -10.02 16.74
N PHE A 138 -26.38 -9.00 17.12
CA PHE A 138 -27.77 -9.16 17.53
C PHE A 138 -28.69 -8.39 16.60
N GLY A 139 -29.46 -9.13 15.81
CA GLY A 139 -30.60 -8.61 15.05
C GLY A 139 -31.91 -8.94 15.76
N TYR A 140 -32.92 -8.09 15.57
CA TYR A 140 -34.25 -8.31 16.13
C TYR A 140 -35.28 -8.28 15.01
N VAL A 141 -36.20 -9.24 15.04
CA VAL A 141 -37.28 -9.34 14.05
C VAL A 141 -38.51 -9.94 14.72
N GLU A 142 -39.68 -9.48 14.30
CA GLU A 142 -40.93 -10.04 14.82
C GLU A 142 -41.14 -11.48 14.36
N LYS A 143 -41.71 -12.31 15.23
CA LYS A 143 -42.16 -13.67 14.93
C LYS A 143 -43.00 -13.77 13.64
N SER A 144 -43.79 -12.72 13.36
CA SER A 144 -44.72 -12.62 12.23
C SER A 144 -44.19 -11.80 11.05
N ALA A 145 -42.89 -11.50 11.03
CA ALA A 145 -42.29 -10.75 9.94
C ALA A 145 -42.55 -11.41 8.58
N ARG A 146 -42.89 -10.60 7.58
CA ARG A 146 -43.09 -11.05 6.19
C ARG A 146 -41.73 -11.28 5.53
N PRO A 147 -41.65 -12.04 4.43
CA PRO A 147 -40.45 -12.08 3.59
C PRO A 147 -39.95 -10.66 3.25
N GLU A 148 -38.65 -10.53 3.09
CA GLU A 148 -37.93 -9.27 2.84
C GLU A 148 -37.97 -8.25 3.99
N THR A 149 -38.36 -8.66 5.19
CA THR A 149 -38.22 -7.80 6.39
C THR A 149 -36.75 -7.73 6.76
N SER A 150 -36.19 -6.53 6.80
CA SER A 150 -34.80 -6.29 7.22
C SER A 150 -34.61 -6.63 8.70
N VAL A 151 -33.58 -7.43 8.98
CA VAL A 151 -33.22 -7.92 10.32
C VAL A 151 -31.96 -7.22 10.82
N PHE A 152 -30.93 -7.19 9.97
CA PHE A 152 -29.62 -6.65 10.30
C PHE A 152 -28.87 -6.25 9.03
N ARG A 153 -27.90 -5.34 9.14
CA ARG A 153 -26.99 -5.03 8.03
C ARG A 153 -25.55 -5.21 8.48
N PHE A 154 -24.92 -6.24 7.94
CA PHE A 154 -23.50 -6.48 8.13
C PHE A 154 -22.68 -5.46 7.34
N LYS A 155 -21.52 -5.10 7.88
CA LYS A 155 -20.56 -4.23 7.21
C LYS A 155 -19.16 -4.73 7.47
N ALA A 156 -18.41 -4.99 6.40
CA ALA A 156 -16.98 -5.24 6.44
C ALA A 156 -16.22 -4.14 5.69
N PHE A 157 -14.92 -4.06 5.96
CA PHE A 157 -13.95 -3.22 5.31
C PHE A 157 -12.75 -4.06 4.95
N ASP A 158 -12.19 -3.81 3.80
CA ASP A 158 -10.97 -4.42 3.31
C ASP A 158 -10.10 -3.26 2.82
N PRO A 159 -8.87 -3.12 3.35
CA PRO A 159 -8.03 -1.97 3.04
C PRO A 159 -7.48 -1.99 1.62
N ASP A 160 -7.45 -3.15 0.95
CA ASP A 160 -6.90 -3.29 -0.39
C ASP A 160 -7.62 -2.33 -1.35
N THR A 161 -6.86 -1.62 -2.19
CA THR A 161 -7.42 -0.65 -3.15
C THR A 161 -8.30 -1.30 -4.20
N THR A 162 -8.07 -2.59 -4.46
CA THR A 162 -8.87 -3.38 -5.38
C THR A 162 -10.02 -4.11 -4.71
N SER A 163 -10.21 -4.00 -3.39
CA SER A 163 -11.22 -4.80 -2.67
C SER A 163 -12.64 -4.67 -3.24
N LYS A 164 -13.35 -5.80 -3.28
CA LYS A 164 -14.74 -5.93 -3.73
C LYS A 164 -15.48 -6.95 -2.87
N LEU A 165 -16.21 -6.45 -1.89
CA LEU A 165 -16.87 -7.28 -0.89
C LEU A 165 -18.19 -7.91 -1.36
N THR A 166 -18.42 -9.15 -0.94
CA THR A 166 -19.70 -9.84 -0.90
C THR A 166 -19.87 -10.55 0.44
N TYR A 167 -21.10 -10.97 0.75
CA TYR A 167 -21.43 -11.65 2.00
C TYR A 167 -22.20 -12.94 1.73
N GLU A 168 -22.05 -13.90 2.64
CA GLU A 168 -22.81 -15.15 2.60
C GLU A 168 -23.07 -15.72 3.99
N ILE A 169 -24.20 -16.42 4.13
CA ILE A 169 -24.47 -17.26 5.30
C ILE A 169 -23.67 -18.56 5.10
N VAL A 170 -22.77 -18.88 6.01
CA VAL A 170 -22.01 -20.15 6.01
C VAL A 170 -22.66 -21.19 6.93
N GLN A 171 -23.35 -20.76 7.98
CA GLN A 171 -24.12 -21.63 8.87
C GLN A 171 -25.44 -20.97 9.29
N GLY A 172 -26.49 -21.76 9.48
CA GLY A 172 -27.82 -21.28 9.88
C GLY A 172 -28.90 -21.61 8.85
N ASP A 173 -30.13 -21.14 9.10
CA ASP A 173 -31.29 -21.50 8.28
C ASP A 173 -31.47 -20.54 7.09
N LYS A 174 -30.91 -20.93 5.94
CA LYS A 174 -31.05 -20.21 4.65
C LYS A 174 -32.46 -20.27 4.05
N ASN A 175 -33.36 -21.11 4.60
CA ASN A 175 -34.76 -21.08 4.18
C ASN A 175 -35.50 -19.94 4.88
N LEU A 176 -35.17 -19.68 6.15
CA LEU A 176 -35.79 -18.62 6.94
C LEU A 176 -35.16 -17.25 6.72
N PHE A 177 -33.86 -17.19 6.43
CA PHE A 177 -33.12 -15.95 6.25
C PHE A 177 -32.38 -15.91 4.92
N HIS A 178 -32.32 -14.72 4.34
CA HIS A 178 -31.53 -14.41 3.15
C HIS A 178 -30.51 -13.33 3.49
N LEU A 179 -29.28 -13.49 3.01
CA LEU A 179 -28.26 -12.46 3.08
C LEU A 179 -27.88 -12.05 1.67
N SER A 180 -28.10 -10.77 1.39
CA SER A 180 -27.74 -10.18 0.10
C SER A 180 -26.25 -9.83 0.05
N SER A 181 -25.72 -9.65 -1.17
CA SER A 181 -24.31 -9.34 -1.41
C SER A 181 -23.87 -7.99 -0.85
N ASP A 182 -24.80 -7.13 -0.44
CA ASP A 182 -24.50 -5.83 0.18
C ASP A 182 -24.45 -5.87 1.72
N GLY A 183 -24.65 -7.07 2.30
CA GLY A 183 -24.63 -7.32 3.73
C GLY A 183 -26.00 -7.20 4.41
N THR A 184 -27.08 -6.94 3.69
CA THR A 184 -28.43 -6.85 4.28
C THR A 184 -29.02 -8.25 4.50
N LEU A 185 -29.28 -8.57 5.76
CA LEU A 185 -29.97 -9.78 6.21
C LEU A 185 -31.47 -9.53 6.28
N THR A 186 -32.24 -10.33 5.56
CA THR A 186 -33.71 -10.29 5.53
C THR A 186 -34.32 -11.63 5.91
N THR A 187 -35.58 -11.61 6.34
CA THR A 187 -36.42 -12.81 6.36
C THR A 187 -36.69 -13.28 4.92
N HIS A 188 -36.69 -14.58 4.68
CA HIS A 188 -36.83 -15.15 3.34
C HIS A 188 -38.14 -15.94 3.15
N SER A 189 -38.69 -16.51 4.23
CA SER A 189 -39.91 -17.33 4.15
C SER A 189 -41.13 -16.65 4.77
N ASN A 190 -42.32 -17.12 4.38
CA ASN A 190 -43.59 -16.77 5.03
C ASN A 190 -43.85 -17.58 6.33
N GLN A 191 -42.90 -18.42 6.76
CA GLN A 191 -43.06 -19.22 7.97
C GLN A 191 -42.84 -18.33 9.20
N GLN A 192 -43.58 -18.60 10.28
CA GLN A 192 -43.36 -17.90 11.54
C GLN A 192 -42.01 -18.29 12.15
N LEU A 193 -41.31 -17.31 12.72
CA LEU A 193 -40.08 -17.55 13.48
C LEU A 193 -40.45 -18.05 14.88
N LEU A 194 -40.52 -19.37 15.02
CA LEU A 194 -40.99 -20.04 16.25
C LEU A 194 -39.93 -20.13 17.35
N SER A 195 -38.64 -20.09 16.99
CA SER A 195 -37.55 -20.07 17.96
C SER A 195 -37.34 -18.65 18.50
N PRO A 196 -37.07 -18.47 19.80
CA PRO A 196 -36.70 -17.16 20.33
C PRO A 196 -35.33 -16.69 19.82
N THR A 197 -34.47 -17.61 19.36
CA THR A 197 -33.13 -17.32 18.86
C THR A 197 -32.80 -18.13 17.61
N TYR A 198 -32.10 -17.49 16.68
CA TYR A 198 -31.57 -18.11 15.46
C TYR A 198 -30.10 -17.70 15.34
N ASN A 199 -29.21 -18.68 15.32
CA ASN A 199 -27.78 -18.43 15.18
C ASN A 199 -27.41 -18.56 13.71
N LEU A 200 -26.85 -17.49 13.14
CA LEU A 200 -26.35 -17.45 11.77
C LEU A 200 -24.86 -17.21 11.84
N THR A 201 -24.08 -17.96 11.06
CA THR A 201 -22.67 -17.62 10.84
C THR A 201 -22.53 -17.03 9.46
N VAL A 202 -21.96 -15.83 9.40
CA VAL A 202 -21.82 -15.04 8.18
C VAL A 202 -20.35 -14.81 7.88
N ARG A 203 -20.02 -14.82 6.58
CA ARG A 203 -18.68 -14.56 6.05
C ARG A 203 -18.71 -13.37 5.09
N ALA A 204 -17.76 -12.45 5.27
CA ALA A 204 -17.41 -11.44 4.27
C ALA A 204 -16.29 -12.00 3.37
N ILE A 205 -16.38 -11.76 2.07
CA ILE A 205 -15.46 -12.26 1.07
C ILE A 205 -15.07 -11.09 0.17
N ASP A 206 -13.78 -10.87 -0.03
CA ASP A 206 -13.31 -10.07 -1.14
C ASP A 206 -13.25 -10.93 -2.42
N LEU A 207 -13.91 -10.47 -3.48
CA LEU A 207 -14.04 -11.15 -4.76
C LEU A 207 -12.77 -11.07 -5.63
N ASN A 208 -11.82 -10.21 -5.28
CA ASN A 208 -10.56 -10.06 -6.01
C ASN A 208 -9.41 -10.83 -5.38
N SER A 209 -9.59 -11.34 -4.17
CA SER A 209 -8.64 -12.23 -3.51
C SER A 209 -8.42 -13.51 -4.32
N GLN A 210 -7.16 -13.78 -4.66
CA GLN A 210 -6.73 -15.06 -5.27
C GLN A 210 -6.70 -16.20 -4.24
N VAL A 211 -6.82 -15.88 -2.95
CA VAL A 211 -6.84 -16.83 -1.86
C VAL A 211 -8.27 -17.38 -1.71
N LEU A 212 -8.65 -18.30 -2.57
CA LEU A 212 -9.86 -19.13 -2.40
C LEU A 212 -9.74 -20.13 -1.23
N SER A 213 -8.64 -20.12 -0.47
CA SER A 213 -8.42 -21.07 0.62
C SER A 213 -8.94 -20.53 1.96
N MET A 214 -9.90 -21.27 2.52
CA MET A 214 -10.27 -21.31 3.93
C MET A 214 -9.08 -21.07 4.88
N SER A 215 -8.77 -19.82 5.23
CA SER A 215 -7.96 -19.44 6.39
C SER A 215 -7.83 -17.92 6.48
N ARG A 216 -8.92 -17.27 6.92
CA ARG A 216 -9.08 -15.92 7.52
C ARG A 216 -10.50 -15.38 7.27
N SER A 217 -11.50 -16.26 7.23
CA SER A 217 -12.87 -15.82 7.43
C SER A 217 -12.98 -15.35 8.88
N ASN A 218 -13.15 -14.05 9.07
CA ASN A 218 -13.71 -13.56 10.32
C ASN A 218 -15.16 -14.01 10.30
N GLU A 219 -15.45 -15.15 10.89
CA GLU A 219 -16.83 -15.58 11.07
C GLU A 219 -17.50 -14.63 12.05
N ALA A 220 -18.68 -14.18 11.66
CA ALA A 220 -19.59 -13.42 12.50
C ALA A 220 -20.70 -14.37 12.96
N HIS A 221 -20.95 -14.46 14.27
CA HIS A 221 -22.03 -15.24 14.88
C HIS A 221 -23.25 -14.39 15.25
#